data_AF-I3USJ4-F1
#
_entry.id   AF-I3USJ4-F1
#
_cell.length_a   1.000
_cell.length_b   1.000
_cell.length_c   1.000
_cell.angle_alpha   90.00
_cell.angle_beta   90.00
_cell.angle_gamma   90.00
#
_symmetry.space_group_name_H-M   'P 1'
#
loop_
_entity.id
_entity.type
_entity.pdbx_description
1 polymer ?
#
loop_
_entity_poly.entity_id
_entity_poly.type
_entity_poly.pdbx_seq_one_letter_code
_entity_poly.pdbx_strand_id
1 'polypeptide(L)'
;MPSPVLIAIDASPASAALLALACRYCRPGEHELHVLLAIDSTFAVHAQPAPYTAEELEEYPAACEEQQHADHAVAEAVRELQQAGFASQGCMVAGLPVEAIVAKAQELRCELIIMGHRHLSRLGRLLDPSISAKVIDRVEVPVLVGAASA
;
A
#
# COMPACT_ATOMS: atom_id res chain seq x y z
N MET A 1 11.94 -8.71 -19.17
CA MET A 1 11.90 -7.70 -18.09
C MET A 1 11.07 -8.32 -16.98
N PRO A 2 11.39 -8.08 -15.70
CA PRO A 2 10.56 -8.58 -14.61
C PRO A 2 9.14 -8.01 -14.72
N SER A 3 8.14 -8.83 -14.39
CA SER A 3 6.75 -8.41 -14.39
C SER A 3 6.43 -7.62 -13.12
N PRO A 4 5.72 -6.48 -13.21
CA PRO A 4 5.36 -5.71 -12.03
C PRO A 4 4.28 -6.42 -11.21
N VAL A 5 4.45 -6.43 -9.88
CA VAL A 5 3.44 -6.87 -8.91
C VAL A 5 3.18 -5.73 -7.95
N LEU A 6 1.91 -5.33 -7.81
CA LEU A 6 1.51 -4.28 -6.88
C LEU A 6 1.17 -4.89 -5.52
N ILE A 7 1.73 -4.35 -4.44
CA ILE A 7 1.44 -4.74 -3.06
C ILE A 7 0.80 -3.53 -2.38
N ALA A 8 -0.52 -3.58 -2.20
CA ALA A 8 -1.27 -2.56 -1.49
C ALA A 8 -1.26 -2.87 0.01
N ILE A 9 -0.56 -2.03 0.77
CA ILE A 9 -0.42 -2.14 2.22
C ILE A 9 -1.17 -1.02 2.93
N ASP A 10 -1.33 -1.19 4.24
CA ASP A 10 -1.64 -0.11 5.17
C ASP A 10 -0.49 0.06 6.15
N ALA A 11 -0.55 1.09 7.00
CA ALA A 11 0.47 1.32 8.02
C ALA A 11 0.29 0.43 9.27
N SER A 12 -0.40 -0.71 9.13
CA SER A 12 -0.66 -1.62 10.24
C SER A 12 0.24 -2.86 10.22
N PRO A 13 0.39 -3.58 11.34
CA PRO A 13 1.20 -4.81 11.42
C PRO A 13 0.75 -5.91 10.45
N ALA A 14 -0.49 -5.87 9.95
CA ALA A 14 -1.00 -6.85 9.00
C ALA A 14 -0.24 -6.84 7.66
N SER A 15 0.43 -5.74 7.33
CA SER A 15 1.24 -5.60 6.11
C SER A 15 2.37 -6.62 6.02
N ALA A 16 2.94 -7.06 7.15
CA ALA A 16 3.97 -8.10 7.17
C ALA A 16 3.48 -9.43 6.56
N ALA A 17 2.21 -9.78 6.75
CA ALA A 17 1.64 -10.98 6.14
C ALA A 17 1.53 -10.85 4.60
N LEU A 18 1.35 -9.63 4.08
CA LEU A 18 1.33 -9.36 2.64
C LEU A 18 2.73 -9.46 2.03
N LEU A 19 3.75 -8.95 2.72
CA LEU A 19 5.13 -9.12 2.30
C LEU A 19 5.53 -10.59 2.29
N ALA A 20 5.13 -11.36 3.31
CA ALA A 20 5.34 -12.79 3.36
C ALA A 20 4.63 -13.54 2.21
N LEU A 21 3.43 -13.10 1.80
CA LEU A 21 2.75 -13.64 0.61
C LEU A 21 3.51 -13.30 -0.68
N ALA A 22 3.98 -12.07 -0.82
CA ALA A 22 4.80 -11.66 -1.96
C ALA A 22 6.07 -12.53 -2.06
N CYS A 23 6.81 -12.70 -0.96
CA CYS A 23 7.99 -13.57 -0.91
C CYS A 23 7.69 -15.04 -1.24
N ARG A 24 6.48 -15.52 -0.92
CA ARG A 24 6.06 -16.91 -1.20
C ARG A 24 5.74 -17.15 -2.66
N TYR A 25 5.01 -16.23 -3.29
CA TYR A 25 4.42 -16.44 -4.62
C TYR A 25 5.17 -15.74 -5.74
N CYS A 26 5.90 -14.67 -5.46
CA CYS A 26 6.76 -14.00 -6.43
C CYS A 26 8.18 -14.60 -6.42
N ARG A 27 8.96 -14.25 -7.43
CA ARG A 27 10.35 -14.71 -7.62
C ARG A 27 11.27 -13.53 -7.96
N PRO A 28 12.40 -13.35 -7.25
CA PRO A 28 13.42 -12.40 -7.63
C PRO A 28 13.88 -12.59 -9.08
N GLY A 29 14.08 -11.50 -9.81
CA GLY A 29 14.49 -11.52 -11.22
C GLY A 29 13.35 -11.77 -12.23
N GLU A 30 12.27 -12.42 -11.81
CA GLU A 30 11.04 -12.57 -12.60
C GLU A 30 10.01 -11.47 -12.27
N HIS A 31 9.97 -10.99 -11.02
CA HIS A 31 8.99 -10.02 -10.55
C HIS A 31 9.68 -8.77 -9.99
N GLU A 32 9.10 -7.60 -10.27
CA GLU A 32 9.44 -6.32 -9.64
C GLU A 32 8.28 -5.92 -8.72
N LEU A 33 8.57 -5.69 -7.44
CA LEU A 33 7.55 -5.48 -6.42
C LEU A 33 7.35 -3.99 -6.15
N HIS A 34 6.12 -3.51 -6.31
CA HIS A 34 5.76 -2.13 -6.07
C HIS A 34 4.87 -2.03 -4.83
N VAL A 35 5.37 -1.39 -3.78
CA VAL A 35 4.61 -1.15 -2.55
C VAL A 35 3.80 0.15 -2.70
N LEU A 36 2.50 0.09 -2.40
CA LEU A 36 1.62 1.25 -2.41
C LEU A 36 0.89 1.36 -1.08
N LEU A 37 0.89 2.57 -0.52
CA LEU A 37 0.07 2.93 0.63
C LEU A 37 -0.72 4.19 0.30
N ALA A 38 -2.03 4.15 0.49
CA ALA A 38 -2.90 5.31 0.28
C ALA A 38 -3.33 5.91 1.62
N ILE A 39 -3.17 7.22 1.78
CA ILE A 39 -3.69 7.99 2.92
C ILE A 39 -4.78 8.95 2.46
N ASP A 40 -5.67 9.35 3.38
CA ASP A 40 -6.64 10.41 3.08
C ASP A 40 -5.90 11.70 2.71
N SER A 41 -6.39 12.41 1.69
CA SER A 41 -5.81 13.68 1.26
C SER A 41 -5.79 14.74 2.36
N THR A 42 -6.64 14.65 3.38
CA THR A 42 -6.59 15.55 4.55
C THR A 42 -5.36 15.33 5.42
N PHE A 43 -4.72 14.17 5.33
CA PHE A 43 -3.49 13.85 6.05
C PHE A 43 -2.23 13.99 5.19
N ALA A 44 -2.37 14.30 3.90
CA ALA A 44 -1.25 14.51 2.99
C ALA A 44 -0.77 15.96 3.04
N VAL A 45 0.24 16.21 3.85
CA VAL A 45 0.92 17.50 3.99
C VAL A 45 1.90 17.73 2.83
N HIS A 46 2.68 16.71 2.47
CA HIS A 46 3.63 16.77 1.36
C HIS A 46 3.33 15.71 0.30
N ALA A 47 3.44 16.06 -0.98
CA ALA A 47 3.26 15.09 -2.08
C ALA A 47 4.41 14.07 -2.21
N GLN A 48 5.57 14.39 -1.63
CA GLN A 48 6.77 13.54 -1.59
C GLN A 48 7.37 13.60 -0.19
N PRO A 49 8.11 12.57 0.27
CA PRO A 49 8.76 12.58 1.57
C PRO A 49 9.69 13.78 1.74
N ALA A 50 9.40 14.65 2.69
CA ALA A 50 10.17 15.85 3.00
C ALA A 50 10.14 16.14 4.51
N PRO A 51 11.18 16.80 5.07
CA PRO A 51 11.13 17.27 6.45
C PRO A 51 10.02 18.30 6.65
N TYR A 52 9.29 18.19 7.76
CA TYR A 52 8.28 19.18 8.14
C TYR A 52 8.92 20.43 8.75
N THR A 53 8.30 21.58 8.51
CA THR A 53 8.62 22.82 9.22
C THR A 53 8.04 22.79 10.63
N ALA A 54 8.55 23.66 11.51
CA ALA A 54 8.00 23.80 12.86
C ALA A 54 6.53 24.28 12.84
N GLU A 55 6.18 25.13 11.86
CA GLU A 55 4.83 25.66 11.67
C GLU A 55 3.86 24.53 11.26
N GLU A 56 4.25 23.67 10.32
CA GLU A 56 3.45 22.51 9.90
C GLU A 56 3.19 21.54 11.06
N LEU A 57 4.21 21.29 11.90
CA LEU A 57 4.08 20.41 13.06
C LEU A 57 3.16 20.99 14.14
N GLU A 58 3.09 22.32 14.27
CA GLU A 58 2.20 23.00 15.21
C GLU A 58 0.76 23.08 14.68
N GLU A 59 0.60 23.38 13.40
CA GLU A 59 -0.71 23.60 12.77
C GLU A 59 -1.43 22.27 12.44
N TYR A 60 -0.68 21.24 12.02
CA TYR A 60 -1.22 19.96 11.55
C TYR A 60 -0.52 18.71 12.14
N PRO A 61 -0.36 18.60 13.47
CA PRO A 61 0.43 17.53 14.08
C PRO A 61 -0.03 16.12 13.69
N ALA A 62 -1.35 15.88 13.68
CA ALA A 62 -1.91 14.57 13.33
C ALA A 62 -1.69 14.18 11.86
N ALA A 63 -1.68 15.15 10.93
CA ALA A 63 -1.42 14.89 9.51
C ALA A 63 0.05 14.57 9.28
N CYS A 64 0.95 15.34 9.92
CA CYS A 64 2.38 15.03 9.91
C CYS A 64 2.66 13.63 10.46
N GLU A 65 2.08 13.26 11.60
CA GLU A 65 2.24 11.93 12.19
C GLU A 65 1.73 10.81 11.27
N GLU A 66 0.52 10.94 10.73
CA GLU A 66 -0.08 9.93 9.83
C GLU A 66 0.75 9.76 8.55
N GLN A 67 1.16 10.86 7.92
CA GLN A 67 1.99 10.79 6.71
C GLN A 67 3.39 10.23 7.02
N GLN A 68 4.02 10.62 8.13
CA GLN A 68 5.31 10.02 8.55
C GLN A 68 5.18 8.52 8.75
N HIS A 69 4.11 8.08 9.41
CA HIS A 69 3.86 6.67 9.67
C HIS A 69 3.65 5.90 8.37
N ALA A 70 2.93 6.47 7.41
CA ALA A 70 2.75 5.92 6.08
C ALA A 70 4.07 5.83 5.27
N ASP A 71 4.83 6.92 5.21
CA ASP A 71 6.13 6.96 4.51
C ASP A 71 7.11 5.95 5.12
N HIS A 72 7.11 5.84 6.46
CA HIS A 72 7.92 4.86 7.16
C HIS A 72 7.50 3.43 6.81
N ALA A 73 6.19 3.12 6.86
CA ALA A 73 5.69 1.79 6.53
C ALA A 73 6.06 1.36 5.09
N VAL A 74 5.97 2.28 4.12
CA VAL A 74 6.40 2.02 2.73
C VAL A 74 7.91 1.76 2.68
N ALA A 75 8.72 2.60 3.33
CA ALA A 75 10.17 2.44 3.33
C ALA A 75 10.62 1.13 3.99
N GLU A 76 10.00 0.74 5.10
CA GLU A 76 10.28 -0.52 5.77
C GLU A 76 9.91 -1.72 4.92
N ALA A 77 8.74 -1.72 4.30
CA ALA A 77 8.28 -2.79 3.41
C ALA A 77 9.20 -2.96 2.20
N VAL A 78 9.59 -1.86 1.55
CA VAL A 78 10.54 -1.88 0.43
C VAL A 78 11.89 -2.45 0.87
N ARG A 79 12.40 -2.01 2.02
CA ARG A 79 13.66 -2.50 2.57
C ARG A 79 13.61 -4.01 2.84
N GLU A 80 12.52 -4.52 3.41
CA GLU A 80 12.35 -5.96 3.67
C GLU A 80 12.34 -6.78 2.37
N LEU A 81 11.60 -6.34 1.35
CA LEU A 81 11.54 -7.01 0.06
C LEU A 81 12.90 -6.97 -0.67
N GLN A 82 13.62 -5.86 -0.59
CA GLN A 82 14.98 -5.75 -1.13
C GLN A 82 15.96 -6.70 -0.42
N GLN A 83 15.86 -6.83 0.92
CA GLN A 83 16.64 -7.81 1.68
C GLN A 83 16.31 -9.25 1.30
N ALA A 84 15.07 -9.52 0.89
CA ALA A 84 14.64 -10.81 0.32
C ALA A 84 15.08 -11.01 -1.15
N GLY A 85 15.77 -10.04 -1.76
CA GLY A 85 16.37 -10.14 -3.09
C GLY A 85 15.52 -9.59 -4.23
N PHE A 86 14.36 -8.99 -3.95
CA PHE A 86 13.48 -8.44 -4.98
C PHE A 86 13.93 -7.04 -5.42
N ALA A 87 13.89 -6.77 -6.73
CA ALA A 87 13.80 -5.40 -7.21
C ALA A 87 12.48 -4.81 -6.69
N SER A 88 12.57 -3.79 -5.83
CA SER A 88 11.40 -3.25 -5.16
C SER A 88 11.46 -1.73 -5.05
N GLN A 89 10.31 -1.09 -5.27
CA GLN A 89 10.09 0.34 -5.10
C GLN A 89 8.79 0.56 -4.33
N GLY A 90 8.60 1.75 -3.79
CA GLY A 90 7.37 2.06 -3.07
C GLY A 90 7.01 3.53 -3.10
N CYS A 91 5.73 3.82 -2.97
CA CYS A 91 5.22 5.17 -2.85
C CYS A 91 4.00 5.24 -1.94
N MET A 92 3.88 6.37 -1.25
CA MET A 92 2.65 6.78 -0.58
C MET A 92 1.88 7.72 -1.51
N VAL A 93 0.56 7.58 -1.56
CA VAL A 93 -0.33 8.39 -2.40
C VAL A 93 -1.44 8.97 -1.55
N ALA A 94 -1.72 10.25 -1.75
CA ALA A 94 -2.88 10.93 -1.20
C ALA A 94 -4.13 10.62 -2.04
N GLY A 95 -5.17 10.06 -1.43
CA GLY A 95 -6.46 9.85 -2.09
C GLY A 95 -7.20 8.59 -1.64
N LEU A 96 -8.28 8.26 -2.36
CA LEU A 96 -9.10 7.09 -2.04
C LEU A 96 -8.35 5.79 -2.37
N PRO A 97 -8.23 4.84 -1.42
CA PRO A 97 -7.43 3.63 -1.62
C PRO A 97 -7.81 2.81 -2.87
N VAL A 98 -9.11 2.66 -3.14
CA VAL A 98 -9.58 1.92 -4.33
C VAL A 98 -9.06 2.56 -5.61
N GLU A 99 -9.16 3.89 -5.72
CA GLU A 99 -8.75 4.61 -6.92
C GLU A 99 -7.24 4.61 -7.09
N ALA A 100 -6.49 4.81 -5.99
CA ALA A 100 -5.04 4.74 -5.99
C ALA A 100 -4.53 3.35 -6.43
N ILE A 101 -5.12 2.27 -5.90
CA ILE A 101 -4.73 0.89 -6.26
C ILE A 101 -5.03 0.61 -7.74
N VAL A 102 -6.24 0.93 -8.21
CA VAL A 102 -6.64 0.69 -9.61
C VAL A 102 -5.76 1.51 -10.57
N ALA A 103 -5.54 2.80 -10.27
CA ALA A 103 -4.71 3.66 -11.10
C ALA A 103 -3.26 3.17 -11.15
N LYS A 104 -2.68 2.80 -10.00
CA LYS A 104 -1.30 2.30 -9.95
C LYS A 104 -1.14 0.96 -10.66
N ALA A 105 -2.12 0.06 -10.51
CA ALA A 105 -2.12 -1.22 -11.22
C ALA A 105 -2.14 -1.04 -12.74
N GLN A 106 -2.95 -0.10 -13.24
CA GLN A 106 -3.04 0.25 -14.66
C GLN A 106 -1.76 0.93 -15.17
N GLU A 107 -1.22 1.88 -14.40
CA GLU A 107 0.03 2.59 -14.71
C GLU A 107 1.19 1.61 -14.86
N LEU A 108 1.34 0.69 -13.90
CA LEU A 108 2.39 -0.32 -13.91
C LEU A 108 2.15 -1.43 -14.93
N ARG A 109 0.90 -1.62 -15.38
CA ARG A 109 0.46 -2.84 -16.08
C ARG A 109 0.87 -4.09 -15.31
N CYS A 110 0.63 -4.08 -14.00
CA CYS A 110 1.05 -5.18 -13.13
C CYS A 110 0.32 -6.48 -13.49
N GLU A 111 0.96 -7.62 -13.28
CA GLU A 111 0.35 -8.93 -13.55
C GLU A 111 -0.42 -9.50 -12.34
N LEU A 112 -0.19 -8.93 -11.15
CA LEU A 112 -0.80 -9.36 -9.89
C LEU A 112 -0.90 -8.18 -8.93
N ILE A 113 -2.02 -8.13 -8.19
CA ILE A 113 -2.19 -7.26 -7.03
C ILE A 113 -2.22 -8.13 -5.77
N ILE A 114 -1.44 -7.78 -4.75
CA ILE A 114 -1.44 -8.39 -3.42
C ILE A 114 -1.99 -7.35 -2.44
N MET A 115 -3.01 -7.72 -1.66
CA MET A 115 -3.63 -6.80 -0.71
C MET A 115 -4.25 -7.51 0.49
N GLY A 116 -4.44 -6.80 1.61
CA GLY A 116 -5.11 -7.34 2.79
C GLY A 116 -6.63 -7.31 2.71
N HIS A 117 -7.30 -8.12 3.54
CA HIS A 117 -8.76 -8.06 3.70
C HIS A 117 -9.25 -7.14 4.83
N ARG A 118 -8.38 -6.67 5.75
CA ARG A 118 -8.78 -6.05 7.03
C ARG A 118 -8.28 -4.61 7.12
N HIS A 119 -9.20 -3.64 6.98
CA HIS A 119 -9.23 -2.29 7.62
C HIS A 119 -10.37 -1.41 7.05
N LEU A 120 -11.60 -1.95 6.97
CA LEU A 120 -12.73 -1.18 6.43
C LEU A 120 -14.02 -1.26 7.22
N SER A 121 -13.98 -1.87 8.40
CA SER A 121 -15.20 -2.22 9.10
C SER A 121 -15.14 -1.94 10.60
N ARG A 122 -14.10 -1.28 11.13
CA ARG A 122 -14.00 -1.07 12.59
C ARG A 122 -14.97 -0.04 13.16
N LEU A 123 -15.79 0.63 12.34
CA LEU A 123 -17.01 1.31 12.80
C LEU A 123 -18.19 1.11 11.81
N GLY A 124 -19.05 0.12 12.08
CA GLY A 124 -20.50 0.31 11.97
C GLY A 124 -21.21 0.19 10.61
N ARG A 125 -20.65 -0.37 9.54
CA ARG A 125 -21.41 -0.63 8.29
C ARG A 125 -21.12 -2.02 7.71
N LEU A 126 -21.97 -2.98 8.06
CA LEU A 126 -22.01 -4.33 7.45
C LEU A 126 -22.43 -4.33 5.95
N LEU A 127 -22.54 -3.16 5.31
CA LEU A 127 -23.09 -2.99 3.96
C LEU A 127 -22.16 -2.25 2.98
N ASP A 128 -20.99 -1.76 3.40
CA ASP A 128 -20.03 -1.18 2.45
C ASP A 128 -19.07 -2.28 1.96
N PRO A 129 -19.01 -2.55 0.64
CA PRO A 129 -18.06 -3.52 0.10
C PRO A 129 -16.63 -3.14 0.50
N SER A 130 -15.83 -4.14 0.87
CA SER A 130 -14.42 -3.92 1.19
C SER A 130 -13.67 -3.31 -0.01
N ILE A 131 -12.55 -2.63 0.22
CA ILE A 131 -11.62 -2.07 -0.77
C ILE A 131 -11.19 -3.24 -1.65
N SER A 132 -10.91 -4.41 -1.07
CA SER A 132 -10.61 -5.60 -1.86
C SER A 132 -11.72 -5.97 -2.83
N ALA A 133 -12.99 -5.98 -2.42
CA ALA A 133 -14.11 -6.24 -3.34
C ALA A 133 -14.21 -5.15 -4.42
N LYS A 134 -14.14 -3.87 -4.03
CA LYS A 134 -14.20 -2.73 -4.96
C LYS A 134 -13.03 -2.71 -5.95
N VAL A 135 -11.84 -3.15 -5.55
CA VAL A 135 -10.67 -3.29 -6.42
C VAL A 135 -10.87 -4.47 -7.37
N ILE A 136 -11.26 -5.64 -6.87
CA ILE A 136 -11.53 -6.84 -7.69
C ILE A 136 -12.54 -6.53 -8.81
N ASP A 137 -13.59 -5.75 -8.52
CA ASP A 137 -14.60 -5.37 -9.51
C ASP A 137 -14.08 -4.40 -10.61
N ARG A 138 -12.90 -3.79 -10.42
CA ARG A 138 -12.38 -2.69 -11.26
C ARG A 138 -11.06 -3.01 -11.97
N VAL A 139 -10.45 -4.17 -11.69
CA VAL A 139 -9.17 -4.57 -12.27
C VAL A 139 -9.34 -5.80 -13.15
N GLU A 140 -8.51 -5.89 -14.18
CA GLU A 140 -8.51 -7.03 -15.12
C GLU A 140 -7.42 -8.07 -14.78
N VAL A 141 -6.71 -7.87 -13.67
CA VAL A 141 -5.56 -8.67 -13.25
C VAL A 141 -5.89 -9.49 -12.00
N PRO A 142 -5.26 -10.65 -11.81
CA PRO A 142 -5.40 -11.43 -10.58
C PRO A 142 -5.18 -10.60 -9.31
N VAL A 143 -5.96 -10.91 -8.27
CA VAL A 143 -5.84 -10.30 -6.94
C VAL A 143 -5.64 -11.40 -5.90
N LEU A 144 -4.52 -11.36 -5.20
CA LEU A 144 -4.22 -12.21 -4.04
C LEU A 144 -4.57 -11.49 -2.76
N VAL A 145 -5.60 -11.98 -2.06
CA VAL A 145 -6.08 -11.39 -0.81
C VAL A 145 -5.51 -12.13 0.39
N GLY A 146 -4.70 -11.43 1.19
CA GLY A 146 -4.12 -11.95 2.43
C GLY A 146 -5.08 -11.85 3.61
N ALA A 147 -5.13 -12.92 4.40
CA ALA A 147 -5.84 -12.90 5.68
C ALA A 147 -5.04 -12.10 6.72
N ALA A 148 -5.70 -11.18 7.41
CA ALA A 148 -5.05 -10.45 8.50
C ALA A 148 -4.99 -11.34 9.73
N SER A 149 -3.84 -11.97 9.96
CA SER A 149 -3.52 -12.58 11.25
C SER A 149 -3.39 -11.46 12.28
N ALA A 150 -4.15 -11.57 13.38
CA ALA A 150 -4.05 -10.69 14.53
C ALA A 150 -2.83 -11.06 15.40
#